data_AF-A0A498GG32-F1
#
_entry.id   AF-A0A498GG32-F1
#
_cell.length_a   1.000
_cell.length_b   1.000
_cell.length_c   1.000
_cell.angle_alpha   90.00
_cell.angle_beta   90.00
_cell.angle_gamma   90.00
#
_symmetry.space_group_name_H-M   'P 1'
#
loop_
_entity.id
_entity.type
_entity.pdbx_description
1 polymer ?
#
loop_
_entity_poly.entity_id
_entity_poly.type
_entity_poly.pdbx_seq_one_letter_code
_entity_poly.pdbx_strand_id
1 'polypeptide(L)'
;MGFVHEDTPTAVDGREVRRWGLTKNGVEYLRLHESGDTEAARERLIAGLRQVEVVDRLATVIAERGSLSYDELKAVLAAETDLSESSVARRASTLGQWLTVLPEIAERPEGRSKKFVSV
;
A
#
# COMPACT_ATOMS: atom_id res chain seq x y z
N MET A 1 -6.56 -2.82 -2.54
CA MET A 1 -6.75 -1.37 -2.32
C MET A 1 -8.18 -0.96 -2.62
N GLY A 2 -8.80 -1.38 -3.73
CA GLY A 2 -10.24 -1.16 -3.93
C GLY A 2 -10.65 0.32 -3.82
N PHE A 3 -9.73 1.25 -4.12
CA PHE A 3 -9.96 2.70 -4.23
C PHE A 3 -10.15 3.11 -5.68
N VAL A 4 -9.55 2.38 -6.61
CA VAL A 4 -9.65 2.57 -8.06
C VAL A 4 -10.12 1.26 -8.68
N HIS A 5 -10.93 1.35 -9.73
CA HIS A 5 -11.34 0.23 -10.57
C HIS A 5 -11.02 0.56 -12.02
N GLU A 6 -10.83 -0.48 -12.83
CA GLU A 6 -10.77 -0.33 -14.27
C GLU A 6 -12.20 -0.16 -14.80
N ASP A 7 -12.46 0.98 -15.45
CA ASP A 7 -13.72 1.21 -16.15
C ASP A 7 -13.75 0.36 -17.42
N THR A 8 -14.96 0.10 -17.95
CA THR A 8 -15.11 -0.57 -19.24
C THR A 8 -14.32 0.18 -20.32
N PRO A 9 -13.44 -0.50 -21.09
CA PRO A 9 -12.67 0.13 -22.15
C PRO A 9 -13.57 0.93 -23.09
N THR A 10 -13.24 2.20 -23.30
CA THR A 10 -14.00 3.07 -24.19
C THR A 10 -13.10 3.52 -25.34
N ALA A 11 -13.63 3.55 -26.56
CA ALA A 11 -12.90 4.07 -27.71
C ALA A 11 -12.85 5.61 -27.64
N VAL A 12 -11.65 6.17 -27.56
CA VAL A 12 -11.38 7.60 -27.69
C VAL A 12 -10.52 7.77 -28.94
N ASP A 13 -10.95 8.60 -29.89
CA ASP A 13 -10.28 8.82 -31.18
C ASP A 13 -9.89 7.52 -31.93
N GLY A 14 -10.77 6.53 -31.90
CA GLY A 14 -10.58 5.24 -32.58
C GLY A 14 -9.58 4.29 -31.90
N ARG A 15 -9.11 4.60 -30.68
CA ARG A 15 -8.25 3.72 -29.87
C ARG A 15 -8.96 3.30 -28.60
N GLU A 16 -8.88 2.02 -28.26
CA GLU A 16 -9.33 1.54 -26.95
C GLU A 16 -8.41 2.08 -25.87
N VAL A 17 -8.98 2.89 -24.96
CA VAL A 17 -8.26 3.42 -23.82
C VAL A 17 -8.77 2.74 -22.56
N ARG A 18 -7.83 2.17 -21.79
CA ARG A 18 -8.13 1.72 -20.42
C ARG A 18 -8.31 2.95 -19.55
N ARG A 19 -9.52 3.12 -19.00
CA ARG A 19 -9.83 4.21 -18.08
C ARG A 19 -9.89 3.65 -16.67
N TRP A 20 -9.40 4.43 -15.72
CA TRP A 20 -9.44 4.09 -14.31
C TRP A 20 -10.40 5.04 -13.60
N GLY A 21 -11.44 4.48 -13.01
CA GLY A 21 -12.44 5.19 -12.22
C GLY A 21 -12.21 5.01 -10.73
N LEU A 22 -12.70 5.94 -9.92
CA LEU A 22 -12.71 5.77 -8.47
C LEU A 22 -13.82 4.83 -8.06
N THR A 23 -13.48 3.84 -7.23
CA THR A 23 -14.49 3.08 -6.49
C THR A 23 -15.20 3.99 -5.49
N LYS A 24 -16.28 3.50 -4.87
CA LYS A 24 -16.93 4.17 -3.74
C LYS A 24 -15.94 4.55 -2.63
N ASN A 25 -14.97 3.68 -2.33
CA ASN A 25 -13.93 3.95 -1.33
C ASN A 25 -13.01 5.10 -1.75
N GLY A 26 -12.66 5.15 -3.05
CA GLY A 26 -11.88 6.23 -3.67
C GLY A 26 -12.56 7.58 -3.58
N VAL A 27 -13.84 7.62 -3.96
CA VAL A 27 -14.65 8.84 -3.91
C VAL A 27 -14.79 9.35 -2.47
N GLU A 28 -15.09 8.45 -1.53
CA GLU A 28 -15.26 8.82 -0.13
C GLU A 28 -13.96 9.36 0.49
N TYR A 29 -12.81 8.71 0.23
CA TYR A 29 -11.51 9.20 0.68
C TYR A 29 -11.21 10.60 0.13
N LEU A 30 -11.38 10.82 -1.18
CA LEU A 30 -11.11 12.12 -1.79
C LEU A 30 -12.05 13.20 -1.27
N ARG A 31 -13.34 12.90 -1.08
CA ARG A 31 -14.29 13.85 -0.50
C ARG A 31 -13.88 14.30 0.91
N LEU A 32 -13.47 13.35 1.76
CA LEU A 32 -13.00 13.66 3.12
C LEU A 32 -11.73 14.52 3.06
N HIS A 33 -10.79 14.15 2.19
CA HIS A 33 -9.54 14.87 2.00
C HIS A 33 -9.77 16.31 1.51
N GLU A 34 -10.63 16.51 0.51
CA GLU A 34 -10.97 17.83 -0.04
C GLU A 34 -11.75 18.70 0.95
N SER A 35 -12.54 18.09 1.84
CA SER A 35 -13.27 18.81 2.89
C SER A 35 -12.41 19.28 4.07
N GLY A 36 -11.12 18.88 4.10
CA GLY A 36 -10.20 19.19 5.20
C GLY A 36 -10.38 18.31 6.43
N ASP A 37 -11.24 17.28 6.38
CA ASP A 37 -11.40 16.29 7.44
C ASP A 37 -10.28 15.25 7.36
N THR A 38 -9.08 15.66 7.75
CA THR A 38 -7.85 14.88 7.59
C THR A 38 -7.83 13.61 8.41
N GLU A 39 -8.44 13.63 9.61
CA GLU A 39 -8.51 12.45 10.47
C GLU A 39 -9.43 11.38 9.87
N ALA A 40 -10.65 11.75 9.43
CA ALA A 40 -11.54 10.80 8.78
C ALA A 40 -10.94 10.24 7.47
N ALA A 41 -10.28 11.08 6.68
CA ALA A 41 -9.56 10.63 5.48
C ALA A 41 -8.44 9.63 5.83
N ARG A 42 -7.69 9.89 6.91
CA ARG A 42 -6.63 9.01 7.40
C ARG A 42 -7.18 7.68 7.89
N GLU A 43 -8.21 7.68 8.72
CA GLU A 43 -8.89 6.46 9.18
C GLU A 43 -9.37 5.62 8.00
N ARG A 44 -9.93 6.27 6.99
CA ARG A 44 -10.41 5.60 5.77
C ARG A 44 -9.28 4.95 4.98
N LEU A 45 -8.14 5.62 4.87
CA LEU A 45 -6.95 5.09 4.23
C LEU A 45 -6.40 3.89 5.01
N ILE A 46 -6.28 3.99 6.33
CA ILE A 46 -5.82 2.89 7.19
C ILE A 46 -6.72 1.65 7.01
N ALA A 47 -8.04 1.83 7.04
CA ALA A 47 -8.97 0.74 6.82
C ALA A 47 -8.79 0.07 5.44
N GLY A 48 -8.55 0.87 4.39
CA GLY A 48 -8.28 0.36 3.06
C GLY A 48 -6.93 -0.34 2.92
N LEU A 49 -5.91 0.13 3.62
CA LEU A 49 -4.59 -0.51 3.67
C LEU A 49 -4.63 -1.88 4.33
N ARG A 50 -5.36 -2.02 5.44
CA ARG A 50 -5.56 -3.32 6.13
C ARG A 50 -6.32 -4.35 5.28
N GLN A 51 -7.08 -3.92 4.26
CA GLN A 51 -7.73 -4.83 3.32
C GLN A 51 -6.81 -5.30 2.19
N VAL A 52 -5.59 -4.78 2.10
CA VAL A 52 -4.60 -5.25 1.13
C VAL A 52 -3.91 -6.47 1.73
N GLU A 53 -4.13 -7.64 1.13
CA GLU A 53 -3.62 -8.93 1.63
C GLU A 53 -2.12 -8.91 1.97
N VAL A 54 -1.28 -8.36 1.07
CA VAL A 54 0.17 -8.27 1.33
C VAL A 54 0.50 -7.33 2.51
N VAL A 55 -0.28 -6.27 2.73
CA VAL A 55 -0.07 -5.36 3.86
C VAL A 55 -0.47 -6.04 5.16
N ASP A 56 -1.64 -6.68 5.20
CA ASP A 56 -2.14 -7.43 6.35
C ASP A 56 -1.16 -8.53 6.79
N ARG A 57 -0.65 -9.29 5.81
CA ARG A 57 0.35 -10.32 6.05
C ARG A 57 1.65 -9.76 6.62
N LEU A 58 2.19 -8.67 6.04
CA LEU A 58 3.41 -8.04 6.53
C LEU A 58 3.22 -7.45 7.94
N ALA A 59 2.07 -6.84 8.21
CA ALA A 59 1.72 -6.34 9.54
C ALA A 59 1.64 -7.49 10.56
N THR A 60 1.05 -8.63 10.19
CA THR A 60 1.01 -9.85 11.02
C THR A 60 2.43 -10.35 11.32
N VAL A 61 3.30 -10.44 10.31
CA VAL A 61 4.70 -10.83 10.49
C VAL A 61 5.44 -9.89 11.46
N ILE A 62 5.21 -8.57 11.35
CA ILE A 62 5.80 -7.58 12.26
C ILE A 62 5.25 -7.74 13.68
N ALA A 63 3.95 -7.99 13.85
CA ALA A 63 3.32 -8.20 15.15
C ALA A 63 3.83 -9.47 15.83
N GLU A 64 4.01 -10.57 15.09
CA GLU A 64 4.49 -11.85 15.62
C GLU A 64 5.99 -11.83 15.95
N ARG A 65 6.80 -11.24 15.07
CA ARG A 65 8.28 -11.26 15.20
C ARG A 65 8.83 -10.03 15.92
N GLY A 66 8.00 -9.02 16.17
CA GLY A 66 8.37 -7.71 16.69
C GLY A 66 9.04 -6.78 15.66
N SER A 67 9.64 -7.32 14.60
CA SER A 67 10.25 -6.51 13.54
C SER A 67 10.37 -7.22 12.19
N LEU A 68 10.46 -6.42 11.13
CA LEU A 68 10.78 -6.85 9.76
C LEU A 68 11.77 -5.86 9.13
N SER A 69 12.92 -6.35 8.68
CA SER A 69 13.89 -5.52 7.96
C SER A 69 13.41 -5.21 6.53
N TYR A 70 13.91 -4.13 5.94
CA TYR A 70 13.56 -3.76 4.57
C TYR A 70 14.01 -4.79 3.52
N ASP A 71 15.09 -5.53 3.80
CA ASP A 71 15.56 -6.59 2.90
C ASP A 71 14.71 -7.86 3.02
N GLU A 72 14.21 -8.19 4.23
CA GLU A 72 13.21 -9.25 4.38
C GLU A 72 11.90 -8.90 3.67
N LEU A 73 11.45 -7.65 3.73
CA LEU A 73 10.30 -7.19 2.95
C LEU A 73 10.49 -7.45 1.45
N LYS A 74 11.67 -7.14 0.89
CA LYS A 74 11.98 -7.46 -0.52
C LYS A 74 12.01 -8.95 -0.77
N ALA A 75 12.57 -9.74 0.15
CA ALA A 75 12.66 -11.19 0.02
C ALA A 75 11.28 -11.84 -0.02
N VAL A 76 10.35 -11.39 0.84
CA VAL A 76 8.93 -11.83 0.81
C VAL A 76 8.31 -11.53 -0.56
N LEU A 77 8.49 -10.31 -1.08
CA LEU A 77 7.95 -9.94 -2.39
C LEU A 77 8.58 -10.71 -3.56
N ALA A 78 9.88 -10.97 -3.50
CA ALA A 78 10.59 -11.73 -4.52
C ALA A 78 10.18 -13.21 -4.53
N ALA A 79 9.93 -13.79 -3.35
CA ALA A 79 9.52 -15.19 -3.24
C ALA A 79 8.10 -15.44 -3.78
N GLU A 80 7.24 -14.42 -3.74
CA GLU A 80 5.83 -14.53 -4.12
C GLU A 80 5.53 -14.05 -5.55
N THR A 81 6.53 -13.53 -6.26
CA THR A 81 6.33 -12.94 -7.58
C THR A 81 7.47 -13.26 -8.53
N ASP A 82 7.17 -13.53 -9.80
CA ASP A 82 8.19 -13.71 -10.85
C ASP A 82 8.71 -12.37 -11.40
N LEU A 83 8.77 -11.35 -10.54
CA LEU A 83 9.13 -10.00 -10.95
C LEU A 83 10.64 -9.80 -10.98
N SER A 84 11.08 -8.87 -11.83
CA SER A 84 12.46 -8.40 -11.80
C SER A 84 12.80 -7.77 -10.45
N GLU A 85 14.08 -7.84 -10.07
CA GLU A 85 14.59 -7.20 -8.85
C GLU A 85 14.23 -5.71 -8.76
N SER A 86 14.31 -4.99 -9.89
CA SER A 86 13.93 -3.58 -9.96
C SER A 86 12.44 -3.34 -9.69
N SER A 87 11.58 -4.27 -10.10
CA SER A 87 10.13 -4.21 -9.84
C SER A 87 9.82 -4.54 -8.38
N VAL A 88 10.52 -5.53 -7.81
CA VAL A 88 10.44 -5.86 -6.37
C VAL A 88 10.86 -4.65 -5.53
N ALA A 89 11.99 -4.01 -5.85
CA ALA A 89 12.47 -2.85 -5.10
C ALA A 89 11.48 -1.68 -5.11
N ARG A 90 10.83 -1.40 -6.26
CA ARG A 90 9.79 -0.38 -6.36
C ARG A 90 8.57 -0.72 -5.51
N ARG A 91 8.08 -1.96 -5.58
CA ARG A 91 6.94 -2.41 -4.78
C ARG A 91 7.23 -2.41 -3.28
N ALA A 92 8.43 -2.85 -2.87
CA ALA A 92 8.88 -2.79 -1.49
C ALA A 92 8.90 -1.36 -0.95
N SER A 93 9.30 -0.39 -1.77
CA SER A 93 9.25 1.03 -1.40
C SER A 93 7.82 1.49 -1.11
N THR A 94 6.88 1.21 -2.02
CA THR A 94 5.46 1.53 -1.85
C THR A 94 4.87 0.86 -0.61
N LEU A 95 5.11 -0.44 -0.43
CA LEU A 95 4.62 -1.16 0.75
C LEU A 95 5.24 -0.64 2.03
N GLY A 96 6.53 -0.30 2.03
CA GLY A 96 7.18 0.34 3.17
C GLY A 96 6.49 1.65 3.56
N GLN A 97 6.16 2.50 2.59
CA GLN A 97 5.38 3.72 2.86
C GLN A 97 4.01 3.41 3.45
N TRP A 98 3.30 2.42 2.92
CA TRP A 98 2.00 2.02 3.44
C TRP A 98 2.06 1.47 4.87
N LEU A 99 3.08 0.69 5.20
CA LEU A 99 3.29 0.19 6.56
C LEU A 99 3.47 1.34 7.56
N THR A 100 4.16 2.42 7.17
CA THR A 100 4.32 3.61 8.05
C THR A 100 3.05 4.42 8.28
N VAL A 101 1.99 4.19 7.51
CA VAL A 101 0.67 4.82 7.74
C VAL A 101 -0.10 4.11 8.86
N LEU A 102 0.20 2.81 9.09
CA LEU A 102 -0.47 2.02 10.11
C LEU A 102 0.01 2.43 11.52
N PRO A 103 -0.91 2.79 12.44
CA PRO A 103 -0.54 3.27 13.78
C PRO A 103 0.18 2.23 14.64
N GLU A 104 -0.03 0.94 14.36
CA GLU A 104 0.62 -0.20 15.02
C GLU A 104 2.07 -0.45 14.57
N ILE A 105 2.59 0.27 13.57
CA ILE A 105 3.93 0.05 13.01
C ILE A 105 4.74 1.35 13.05
N ALA A 106 5.99 1.26 13.54
CA ALA A 106 6.97 2.33 13.45
C ALA A 106 8.13 1.96 12.53
N GLU A 107 8.63 2.94 11.75
CA GLU A 107 9.89 2.82 11.03
C GLU A 107 11.06 3.18 11.94
N ARG A 108 12.12 2.37 11.90
CA ARG A 108 13.36 2.60 12.64
C ARG A 108 14.56 2.43 11.71
N PRO A 109 15.65 3.20 11.90
CA PRO A 109 16.88 3.00 11.15
C PRO A 109 17.51 1.65 11.48
N GLU A 110 18.13 1.01 10.49
CA GLU A 110 18.91 -0.22 10.62
C GLU A 110 20.17 -0.12 9.74
N GLY A 111 21.27 0.34 10.31
CA GLY A 111 22.50 0.61 9.57
C GLY A 111 22.28 1.64 8.46
N ARG A 112 22.50 1.24 7.20
CA ARG A 112 22.24 2.07 6.00
C ARG A 112 20.82 1.86 5.42
N SER A 113 19.99 1.12 6.12
CA SER A 113 18.65 0.74 5.72
C SER A 113 17.66 1.08 6.84
N LYS A 114 16.49 0.44 6.81
CA LYS A 114 15.43 0.59 7.78
C LYS A 114 14.77 -0.73 8.10
N LYS A 115 14.06 -0.75 9.22
CA LYS A 115 13.18 -1.82 9.63
C LYS A 115 11.85 -1.27 10.13
N PHE A 116 10.86 -2.13 10.12
CA PHE A 116 9.53 -1.87 10.65
C PHE A 116 9.38 -2.64 11.95
N VAL A 117 8.89 -1.97 12.99
CA VAL A 117 8.72 -2.57 14.33
C VAL A 117 7.28 -2.39 14.78
N SER A 118 6.78 -3.37 15.54
CA SER A 118 5.50 -3.22 16.24
C SER A 118 5.64 -2.14 17.32
N VAL A 119 4.62 -1.30 17.47
CA VAL A 119 4.51 -0.28 18.53
C VAL A 119 3.78 -0.84 19.74
#